data_AF-A0A381RM15-F1
#
_entry.id   AF-A0A381RM15-F1
#
_cell.length_a   1.000
_cell.length_b   1.000
_cell.length_c   1.000
_cell.angle_alpha   90.00
_cell.angle_beta   90.00
_cell.angle_gamma   90.00
#
_symmetry.space_group_name_H-M   'P 1'
#
loop_
_entity.id
_entity.type
_entity.pdbx_description
1 polymer ?
#
loop_
_entity_poly.entity_id
_entity_poly.type
_entity_poly.pdbx_seq_one_letter_code
_entity_poly.pdbx_strand_id
1 'polypeptide(L)'
;LINGDVYLKLENIQKTGSFKFRGAVSKMTSLSDEEKSMGVVTASTGNHGAACSLAMSILGIDGKIIVPDNVHKNKVDNILNLGGEVEYHGNDCLIAEERAQEISNNTSANYISPYNDPAIVCGQGTIGYELNQDLKNIDSVIVSVGGGGLISGIGGYLKSVQNQVKMIAVSPKNSCVMFESMKAGKQLDLPSEPTLS
;
A
#
# COMPACT_ATOMS: atom_id res chain seq x y z
N LEU A 1 31.20 -10.78 -0.62
CA LEU A 1 30.64 -9.79 -1.56
C LEU A 1 29.99 -10.57 -2.69
N ILE A 2 28.77 -10.20 -3.09
CA ILE A 2 28.12 -10.80 -4.26
C ILE A 2 28.85 -10.32 -5.53
N ASN A 3 29.08 -11.24 -6.47
CA ASN A 3 29.74 -10.93 -7.74
C ASN A 3 28.70 -10.38 -8.73
N GLY A 4 28.27 -9.13 -8.53
CA GLY A 4 27.28 -8.47 -9.38
C GLY A 4 26.93 -7.07 -8.89
N ASP A 5 26.22 -6.32 -9.73
CA ASP A 5 25.78 -4.96 -9.43
C ASP A 5 24.53 -4.97 -8.56
N VAL A 6 24.50 -4.09 -7.55
CA VAL A 6 23.40 -3.99 -6.59
C VAL A 6 22.89 -2.56 -6.61
N TYR A 7 21.59 -2.41 -6.88
CA TYR A 7 20.91 -1.13 -6.93
C TYR A 7 19.80 -1.09 -5.88
N LEU A 8 19.56 0.10 -5.33
CA LEU A 8 18.49 0.35 -4.37
C LEU A 8 17.48 1.34 -4.95
N LYS A 9 16.21 0.92 -5.06
CA LYS A 9 15.12 1.82 -5.40
C LYS A 9 14.60 2.49 -4.12
N LEU A 10 15.03 3.72 -3.88
CA LEU A 10 14.85 4.44 -2.61
C LEU A 10 13.44 5.01 -2.43
N GLU A 11 12.41 4.17 -2.39
CA GLU A 11 11.02 4.62 -2.16
C GLU A 11 10.79 5.27 -0.78
N ASN A 12 11.75 5.17 0.14
CA ASN A 12 11.75 5.84 1.43
C ASN A 12 11.92 7.37 1.33
N ILE A 13 12.37 7.91 0.19
CA ILE A 13 12.50 9.36 -0.03
C ILE A 13 11.24 9.99 -0.66
N GLN A 14 10.19 9.18 -0.89
CA GLN A 14 8.92 9.65 -1.43
C GLN A 14 8.22 10.63 -0.46
N LYS A 15 7.26 11.43 -0.95
CA LYS A 15 6.56 12.48 -0.18
C LYS A 15 6.08 12.07 1.21
N THR A 16 5.62 10.83 1.37
CA THR A 16 5.12 10.30 2.65
C THR A 16 6.04 9.24 3.26
N GLY A 17 7.32 9.22 2.86
CA GLY A 17 8.34 8.29 3.36
C GLY A 17 8.22 6.84 2.87
N SER A 18 7.34 6.56 1.90
CA SER A 18 7.21 5.21 1.32
C SER A 18 6.51 5.21 -0.04
N PHE A 19 6.55 4.05 -0.72
CA PHE A 19 5.88 3.80 -1.99
C PHE A 19 4.36 3.94 -1.96
N LYS A 20 3.72 3.88 -0.79
CA LYS A 20 2.26 3.83 -0.65
C LYS A 20 1.55 5.03 -1.29
N PHE A 21 2.23 6.19 -1.35
CA PHE A 21 1.72 7.39 -2.00
C PHE A 21 1.35 7.16 -3.47
N ARG A 22 2.11 6.34 -4.19
CA ARG A 22 1.86 6.04 -5.62
C ARG A 22 0.51 5.36 -5.82
N GLY A 23 0.24 4.33 -5.03
CA GLY A 23 -1.05 3.64 -5.04
C GLY A 23 -2.19 4.56 -4.66
N ALA A 24 -2.07 5.26 -3.53
CA ALA A 24 -3.14 6.14 -3.02
C ALA A 24 -3.56 7.20 -4.06
N VAL A 25 -2.59 7.90 -4.65
CA VAL A 25 -2.85 8.90 -5.70
C VAL A 25 -3.44 8.24 -6.95
N SER A 26 -2.91 7.10 -7.38
CA SER A 26 -3.44 6.36 -8.53
C SER A 26 -4.91 5.98 -8.34
N LYS A 27 -5.28 5.45 -7.17
CA LYS A 27 -6.69 5.12 -6.86
C LYS A 27 -7.56 6.36 -6.84
N MET A 28 -7.18 7.40 -6.10
CA MET A 28 -8.01 8.60 -5.94
C MET A 28 -8.16 9.41 -7.23
N THR A 29 -7.15 9.42 -8.10
CA THR A 29 -7.24 10.06 -9.43
C THR A 29 -8.07 9.25 -10.42
N SER A 30 -8.18 7.93 -10.23
CA SER A 30 -9.03 7.06 -11.06
C SER A 30 -10.53 7.17 -10.75
N LEU A 31 -10.90 7.77 -9.61
CA LEU A 31 -12.29 8.01 -9.24
C LEU A 31 -12.92 9.06 -10.16
N SER A 32 -14.17 8.83 -10.53
CA SER A 32 -15.05 9.82 -11.15
C SER A 32 -15.31 10.98 -10.19
N ASP A 33 -15.79 12.11 -10.73
CA ASP A 33 -16.10 13.27 -9.88
C ASP A 33 -17.28 13.00 -8.93
N GLU A 34 -18.22 12.15 -9.33
CA GLU A 34 -19.28 11.64 -8.45
C GLU A 34 -18.69 10.83 -7.29
N GLU A 35 -17.82 9.86 -7.57
CA GLU A 35 -17.16 9.07 -6.53
C GLU A 35 -16.29 9.92 -5.59
N LYS A 36 -15.60 10.95 -6.11
CA LYS A 36 -14.85 11.90 -5.28
C LYS A 36 -15.77 12.70 -4.37
N SER A 37 -16.94 13.10 -4.86
CA SER A 37 -17.91 13.87 -4.07
C SER A 37 -18.52 13.07 -2.91
N MET A 38 -18.53 11.73 -3.00
CA MET A 38 -18.92 10.83 -1.91
C MET A 38 -17.82 10.66 -0.86
N GLY A 39 -16.61 11.17 -1.12
CA GLY A 39 -15.46 11.06 -0.25
C GLY A 39 -14.83 9.68 -0.21
N VAL A 40 -13.80 9.53 0.63
CA VAL A 40 -13.01 8.31 0.76
C VAL A 40 -12.81 7.91 2.22
N VAL A 41 -12.58 6.62 2.46
CA VAL A 41 -12.30 6.08 3.79
C VAL A 41 -11.24 4.98 3.73
N THR A 42 -10.37 4.91 4.72
CA THR A 42 -9.43 3.80 4.88
C THR A 42 -9.09 3.58 6.34
N ALA A 43 -8.47 2.45 6.68
CA ALA A 43 -7.97 2.18 8.02
C ALA A 43 -6.46 1.96 7.97
N SER A 44 -5.69 2.82 8.64
CA SER A 44 -4.24 2.64 8.77
C SER A 44 -3.63 3.66 9.71
N THR A 45 -2.77 3.19 10.62
CA THR A 45 -1.93 4.04 11.48
C THR A 45 -0.54 4.32 10.88
N GLY A 46 -0.26 3.82 9.67
CA GLY A 46 1.09 3.79 9.10
C GLY A 46 1.19 4.45 7.72
N ASN A 47 2.10 3.89 6.90
CA ASN A 47 2.43 4.39 5.58
C ASN A 47 1.22 4.60 4.65
N HIS A 48 0.19 3.74 4.75
CA HIS A 48 -1.02 3.86 3.93
C HIS A 48 -1.92 5.02 4.37
N GLY A 49 -2.09 5.22 5.68
CA GLY A 49 -2.83 6.36 6.22
C GLY A 49 -2.18 7.68 5.83
N ALA A 50 -0.85 7.78 5.97
CA ALA A 50 -0.08 8.94 5.54
C ALA A 50 -0.20 9.20 4.03
N ALA A 51 -0.11 8.15 3.20
CA ALA A 51 -0.27 8.25 1.75
C ALA A 51 -1.66 8.76 1.35
N CYS A 52 -2.73 8.22 1.95
CA CYS A 52 -4.10 8.64 1.68
C CYS A 52 -4.35 10.08 2.15
N SER A 53 -3.81 10.45 3.32
CA SER A 53 -3.93 11.82 3.87
C SER A 53 -3.39 12.86 2.90
N LEU A 54 -2.16 12.66 2.43
CA LEU A 54 -1.54 13.59 1.49
C LEU A 54 -2.26 13.58 0.13
N ALA A 55 -2.71 12.42 -0.35
CA ALA A 55 -3.42 12.31 -1.61
C ALA A 55 -4.78 13.05 -1.58
N MET A 56 -5.55 12.88 -0.49
CA MET A 56 -6.80 13.62 -0.25
C MET A 56 -6.56 15.13 -0.24
N SER A 57 -5.55 15.58 0.52
CA SER A 57 -5.20 17.00 0.63
C SER A 57 -4.82 17.62 -0.72
N ILE A 58 -4.03 16.93 -1.55
CA ILE A 58 -3.62 17.42 -2.87
C ILE A 58 -4.81 17.46 -3.85
N LEU A 59 -5.69 16.47 -3.79
CA LEU A 59 -6.79 16.33 -4.74
C LEU A 59 -8.08 17.06 -4.32
N GLY A 60 -8.13 17.58 -3.08
CA GLY A 60 -9.33 18.21 -2.53
C GLY A 60 -10.48 17.22 -2.36
N ILE A 61 -10.18 15.99 -1.93
CA ILE A 61 -11.17 14.94 -1.70
C ILE A 61 -11.37 14.79 -0.19
N ASP A 62 -12.61 14.90 0.27
CA ASP A 62 -12.96 14.69 1.67
C ASP A 62 -12.82 13.21 2.05
N GLY A 63 -12.36 12.94 3.27
CA GLY A 63 -12.27 11.55 3.72
C GLY A 63 -11.67 11.36 5.09
N LYS A 64 -11.74 10.12 5.57
CA LYS A 64 -11.36 9.74 6.95
C LYS A 64 -10.35 8.60 6.98
N ILE A 65 -9.41 8.70 7.90
CA ILE A 65 -8.48 7.63 8.28
C ILE A 65 -8.94 7.05 9.62
N ILE A 66 -9.39 5.80 9.62
CA ILE A 66 -9.77 5.10 10.83
C ILE A 66 -8.51 4.56 11.52
N VAL A 67 -8.38 4.85 12.81
CA VAL A 67 -7.25 4.38 13.64
C VAL A 67 -7.77 3.78 14.95
N PRO A 68 -7.05 2.81 15.55
CA PRO A 68 -7.39 2.29 16.87
C PRO A 68 -7.25 3.35 17.97
N ASP A 69 -8.02 3.22 19.04
CA ASP A 69 -7.99 4.11 20.22
C ASP A 69 -6.62 4.13 20.93
N ASN A 70 -5.87 3.02 20.84
CA ASN A 70 -4.56 2.86 21.47
C ASN A 70 -3.38 3.26 20.56
N VAL A 71 -3.63 3.91 19.42
CA VAL A 71 -2.58 4.33 18.49
C VAL A 71 -1.60 5.31 19.15
N HIS A 72 -0.31 5.15 18.88
CA HIS A 72 0.70 6.11 19.33
C HIS A 72 0.49 7.48 18.67
N LYS A 73 0.55 8.54 19.49
CA LYS A 73 0.29 9.91 19.05
C LYS A 73 1.11 10.35 17.84
N ASN A 74 2.40 9.99 17.78
CA ASN A 74 3.27 10.34 16.65
C ASN A 74 2.76 9.83 15.29
N LYS A 75 2.09 8.67 15.26
CA LYS A 75 1.49 8.10 14.03
C LYS A 75 0.28 8.91 13.57
N VAL A 76 -0.55 9.35 14.53
CA VAL A 76 -1.70 10.22 14.27
C VAL A 76 -1.23 11.61 13.82
N ASP A 77 -0.27 12.20 14.53
CA ASP A 77 0.27 13.51 14.20
C ASP A 77 0.78 13.55 12.75
N ASN A 78 1.40 12.47 12.27
CA ASN A 78 1.82 12.36 10.87
C ASN A 78 0.65 12.39 9.86
N ILE A 79 -0.47 11.72 10.18
CA ILE A 79 -1.69 11.74 9.37
C ILE A 79 -2.29 13.16 9.33
N LEU A 80 -2.43 13.79 10.50
CA LEU A 80 -2.99 15.13 10.64
C LEU A 80 -2.12 16.19 9.92
N ASN A 81 -0.80 16.10 10.06
CA ASN A 81 0.15 17.01 9.40
C ASN A 81 0.12 16.89 7.87
N LEU A 82 -0.33 15.76 7.32
CA LEU A 82 -0.50 15.54 5.88
C LEU A 82 -1.91 15.91 5.39
N GLY A 83 -2.74 16.50 6.25
CA GLY A 83 -4.08 16.98 5.91
C GLY A 83 -5.17 15.90 6.00
N GLY A 84 -4.90 14.75 6.61
CA GLY A 84 -5.91 13.72 6.82
C GLY A 84 -6.78 13.99 8.04
N GLU A 85 -8.05 13.60 7.98
CA GLU A 85 -8.93 13.56 9.15
C GLU A 85 -8.89 12.16 9.78
N VAL A 86 -8.97 12.10 11.12
CA VAL A 86 -8.85 10.85 11.87
C VAL A 86 -10.14 10.55 12.63
N GLU A 87 -10.64 9.32 12.50
CA GLU A 87 -11.68 8.77 13.37
C GLU A 87 -11.07 7.64 14.21
N TYR A 88 -11.18 7.76 15.53
CA TYR A 88 -10.71 6.73 16.45
C TYR A 88 -11.80 5.68 16.63
N HIS A 89 -11.44 4.41 16.44
CA HIS A 89 -12.38 3.31 16.59
C HIS A 89 -11.67 1.98 16.87
N GLY A 90 -12.06 1.33 17.96
CA GLY A 90 -11.64 -0.03 18.29
C GLY A 90 -10.25 -0.10 18.91
N ASN A 91 -9.87 -1.29 19.37
CA ASN A 91 -8.61 -1.52 20.08
C ASN A 91 -7.51 -2.16 19.22
N ASP A 92 -7.80 -2.49 17.96
CA ASP A 92 -6.82 -3.02 17.01
C ASP A 92 -7.11 -2.57 15.56
N CYS A 93 -6.15 -2.85 14.68
CA CYS A 93 -6.21 -2.45 13.27
C CYS A 93 -7.30 -3.21 12.47
N LEU A 94 -7.68 -4.42 12.87
CA LEU A 94 -8.71 -5.19 12.17
C LEU A 94 -10.08 -4.57 12.41
N ILE A 95 -10.38 -4.22 13.67
CA ILE A 95 -11.63 -3.53 14.03
C ILE A 95 -11.70 -2.15 13.35
N ALA A 96 -10.57 -1.42 13.28
CA ALA A 96 -10.52 -0.16 12.54
C ALA A 96 -10.81 -0.35 11.04
N GLU A 97 -10.34 -1.45 10.44
CA GLU A 97 -10.64 -1.80 9.04
C GLU A 97 -12.10 -2.19 8.83
N GLU A 98 -12.69 -3.00 9.71
CA GLU A 98 -14.12 -3.33 9.69
C GLU A 98 -14.96 -2.07 9.74
N ARG A 99 -14.60 -1.11 10.59
CA ARG A 99 -15.26 0.21 10.67
C ARG A 99 -15.14 1.01 9.38
N ALA A 100 -13.96 1.03 8.76
CA ALA A 100 -13.79 1.71 7.47
C ALA A 100 -14.67 1.11 6.37
N GLN A 101 -14.80 -0.22 6.34
CA GLN A 101 -15.68 -0.92 5.41
C GLN A 101 -17.16 -0.64 5.71
N GLU A 102 -17.55 -0.60 6.98
CA GLU A 102 -18.90 -0.24 7.42
C GLU A 102 -19.28 1.18 6.96
N ILE A 103 -18.39 2.16 7.16
CA ILE A 103 -18.60 3.54 6.69
C ILE A 103 -18.77 3.57 5.17
N SER A 104 -17.92 2.87 4.43
CA SER A 104 -17.99 2.79 2.97
C SER A 104 -19.35 2.24 2.50
N ASN A 105 -19.83 1.17 3.13
CA ASN A 105 -21.12 0.57 2.82
C ASN A 105 -22.32 1.47 3.15
N ASN A 106 -22.25 2.24 4.24
CA ASN A 106 -23.36 3.06 4.72
C ASN A 106 -23.45 4.46 4.08
N THR A 107 -22.33 5.01 3.61
CA THR A 107 -22.24 6.40 3.12
C THR A 107 -21.90 6.52 1.64
N SER A 108 -21.63 5.40 0.97
CA SER A 108 -21.09 5.37 -0.39
C SER A 108 -19.69 5.98 -0.54
N ALA A 109 -19.02 6.33 0.55
CA ALA A 109 -17.61 6.72 0.54
C ALA A 109 -16.75 5.57 -0.01
N ASN A 110 -15.74 5.89 -0.79
CA ASN A 110 -14.90 4.90 -1.44
C ASN A 110 -13.87 4.32 -0.45
N TYR A 111 -13.92 3.02 -0.17
CA TYR A 111 -12.87 2.36 0.60
C TYR A 111 -11.57 2.28 -0.19
N ILE A 112 -10.50 2.88 0.35
CA ILE A 112 -9.18 2.89 -0.27
C ILE A 112 -8.36 1.74 0.30
N SER A 113 -8.33 0.62 -0.43
CA SER A 113 -7.57 -0.57 -0.04
C SER A 113 -6.07 -0.27 0.07
N PRO A 114 -5.36 -0.83 1.06
CA PRO A 114 -3.91 -0.72 1.15
C PRO A 114 -3.15 -1.50 0.08
N TYR A 115 -3.77 -2.45 -0.61
CA TYR A 115 -3.10 -3.29 -1.61
C TYR A 115 -4.02 -4.03 -2.58
N ASN A 116 -5.26 -4.35 -2.20
CA ASN A 116 -6.16 -5.25 -2.93
C ASN A 116 -7.12 -4.48 -3.86
N ASP A 117 -6.57 -3.62 -4.71
CA ASP A 117 -7.33 -2.84 -5.68
C ASP A 117 -6.49 -2.65 -6.95
N PRO A 118 -7.06 -2.84 -8.15
CA PRO A 118 -6.31 -2.72 -9.41
C PRO A 118 -5.64 -1.35 -9.60
N ALA A 119 -6.29 -0.25 -9.23
CA ALA A 119 -5.72 1.09 -9.37
C ALA A 119 -4.59 1.33 -8.35
N ILE A 120 -4.70 0.77 -7.13
CA ILE A 120 -3.58 0.75 -6.17
C ILE A 120 -2.39 -0.02 -6.76
N VAL A 121 -2.63 -1.23 -7.27
CA VAL A 121 -1.60 -2.10 -7.88
C VAL A 121 -0.93 -1.41 -9.07
N CYS A 122 -1.71 -0.81 -9.98
CA CYS A 122 -1.20 -0.03 -11.10
C CYS A 122 -0.33 1.15 -10.63
N GLY A 123 -0.75 1.86 -9.58
CA GLY A 123 0.04 2.93 -8.98
C GLY A 123 1.41 2.43 -8.50
N GLN A 124 1.46 1.27 -7.84
CA GLN A 124 2.75 0.66 -7.45
C GLN A 124 3.59 0.25 -8.66
N GLY A 125 2.94 -0.14 -9.77
CA GLY A 125 3.60 -0.50 -11.02
C GLY A 125 4.41 0.62 -11.67
N THR A 126 4.16 1.88 -11.31
CA THR A 126 5.01 3.01 -11.74
C THR A 126 6.47 2.86 -11.29
N ILE A 127 6.73 2.12 -10.21
CA ILE A 127 8.10 1.75 -9.82
C ILE A 127 8.73 0.85 -10.87
N GLY A 128 7.98 -0.12 -11.42
CA GLY A 128 8.45 -0.97 -12.52
C GLY A 128 8.77 -0.16 -13.78
N TYR A 129 7.96 0.86 -14.07
CA TYR A 129 8.25 1.81 -15.16
C TYR A 129 9.58 2.53 -14.95
N GLU A 130 9.78 3.13 -13.79
CA GLU A 130 11.04 3.84 -13.48
C GLU A 130 12.23 2.89 -13.51
N LEU A 131 12.12 1.68 -12.94
CA LEU A 131 13.19 0.67 -12.99
C LEU A 131 13.59 0.32 -14.42
N ASN A 132 12.64 0.18 -15.34
CA ASN A 132 12.92 -0.11 -16.75
C ASN A 132 13.58 1.07 -17.49
N GLN A 133 13.31 2.31 -17.07
CA GLN A 133 14.00 3.50 -17.61
C GLN A 133 15.43 3.58 -17.08
N ASP A 134 15.61 3.31 -15.78
CA ASP A 134 16.89 3.46 -15.08
C ASP A 134 17.85 2.30 -15.43
N LEU A 135 17.34 1.07 -15.56
CA LEU A 135 18.12 -0.15 -15.73
C LEU A 135 17.55 -1.05 -16.83
N LYS A 136 18.37 -1.30 -17.87
CA LYS A 136 18.08 -2.29 -18.91
C LYS A 136 18.62 -3.66 -18.50
N ASN A 137 17.91 -4.72 -18.88
CA ASN A 137 18.29 -6.12 -18.64
C ASN A 137 18.43 -6.47 -17.16
N ILE A 138 17.40 -6.18 -16.36
CA ILE A 138 17.41 -6.51 -14.93
C ILE A 138 17.33 -8.03 -14.75
N ASP A 139 18.31 -8.62 -14.07
CA ASP A 139 18.32 -10.06 -13.78
C ASP A 139 17.25 -10.44 -12.75
N SER A 140 17.15 -9.66 -11.68
CA SER A 140 16.26 -9.95 -10.55
C SER A 140 15.82 -8.67 -9.83
N VAL A 141 14.57 -8.65 -9.39
CA VAL A 141 14.02 -7.60 -8.52
C VAL A 141 13.51 -8.24 -7.25
N ILE A 142 14.08 -7.83 -6.12
CA ILE A 142 13.71 -8.29 -4.79
C ILE A 142 12.72 -7.30 -4.20
N VAL A 143 11.54 -7.78 -3.82
CA VAL A 143 10.43 -6.93 -3.36
C VAL A 143 9.90 -7.45 -2.03
N SER A 144 9.74 -6.56 -1.05
CA SER A 144 9.05 -6.87 0.20
C SER A 144 7.57 -7.16 -0.04
N VAL A 145 7.04 -8.21 0.56
CA VAL A 145 5.65 -8.64 0.35
C VAL A 145 4.90 -8.73 1.68
N GLY A 146 3.87 -7.88 1.82
CA GLY A 146 2.74 -8.05 2.73
C GLY A 146 1.54 -8.56 1.93
N GLY A 147 0.54 -7.70 1.70
CA GLY A 147 -0.64 -8.01 0.88
C GLY A 147 -0.42 -8.11 -0.65
N GLY A 148 0.82 -8.14 -1.14
CA GLY A 148 1.13 -8.40 -2.55
C GLY A 148 1.04 -7.23 -3.53
N GLY A 149 0.35 -6.13 -3.21
CA GLY A 149 0.11 -5.03 -4.17
C GLY A 149 1.37 -4.43 -4.82
N LEU A 150 2.47 -4.31 -4.06
CA LEU A 150 3.74 -3.77 -4.57
C LEU A 150 4.39 -4.69 -5.61
N ILE A 151 4.58 -5.97 -5.29
CA ILE A 151 5.23 -6.92 -6.21
C ILE A 151 4.34 -7.19 -7.42
N SER A 152 3.02 -7.22 -7.26
CA SER A 152 2.07 -7.38 -8.36
C SER A 152 2.16 -6.22 -9.34
N GLY A 153 2.24 -4.98 -8.85
CA GLY A 153 2.37 -3.81 -9.71
C GLY A 153 3.70 -3.79 -10.47
N ILE A 154 4.81 -3.90 -9.74
CA ILE A 154 6.16 -3.90 -10.32
C ILE A 154 6.31 -5.06 -11.32
N GLY A 155 5.95 -6.27 -10.90
CA GLY A 155 6.05 -7.48 -11.71
C GLY A 155 5.15 -7.43 -12.93
N GLY A 156 3.91 -6.94 -12.80
CA GLY A 156 2.98 -6.79 -13.91
C GLY A 156 3.55 -5.92 -15.03
N TYR A 157 4.10 -4.76 -14.68
CA TYR A 157 4.76 -3.89 -15.67
C TYR A 157 6.04 -4.55 -16.21
N LEU A 158 6.99 -4.93 -15.35
CA LEU A 158 8.29 -5.42 -15.79
C LEU A 158 8.19 -6.70 -16.61
N LYS A 159 7.28 -7.62 -16.29
CA LYS A 159 7.09 -8.84 -17.10
C LYS A 159 6.56 -8.57 -18.51
N SER A 160 5.89 -7.43 -18.72
CA SER A 160 5.41 -7.04 -20.05
C SER A 160 6.50 -6.45 -20.96
N VAL A 161 7.56 -5.86 -20.37
CA VAL A 161 8.63 -5.18 -21.12
C VAL A 161 10.01 -5.84 -21.02
N GLN A 162 10.25 -6.61 -19.95
CA GLN A 162 11.47 -7.36 -19.64
C GLN A 162 11.10 -8.76 -19.11
N ASN A 163 10.54 -9.62 -19.96
CA ASN A 163 9.93 -10.89 -19.52
C ASN A 163 10.87 -11.85 -18.75
N GLN A 164 12.19 -11.74 -18.94
CA GLN A 164 13.21 -12.58 -18.28
C GLN A 164 13.51 -12.18 -16.82
N VAL A 165 13.11 -10.98 -16.39
CA VAL A 165 13.39 -10.50 -15.02
C VAL A 165 12.80 -11.45 -13.97
N LYS A 166 13.59 -11.86 -12.98
CA LYS A 166 13.08 -12.69 -11.88
C LYS A 166 12.49 -11.80 -10.79
N MET A 167 11.21 -12.00 -10.48
CA MET A 167 10.56 -11.33 -9.35
C MET A 167 10.72 -12.20 -8.10
N ILE A 168 11.37 -11.67 -7.06
CA ILE A 168 11.66 -12.38 -5.82
C ILE A 168 10.90 -11.70 -4.67
N ALA A 169 9.92 -12.40 -4.12
CA ALA A 169 9.17 -11.96 -2.95
C ALA A 169 9.95 -12.23 -1.65
N VAL A 170 9.94 -11.26 -0.74
CA VAL A 170 10.54 -11.40 0.60
C VAL A 170 9.53 -11.00 1.67
N SER A 171 9.29 -11.88 2.62
CA SER A 171 8.42 -11.64 3.78
C SER A 171 9.15 -12.06 5.07
N PRO A 172 8.82 -11.45 6.23
CA PRO A 172 9.33 -11.91 7.50
C PRO A 172 8.92 -13.36 7.76
N LYS A 173 9.81 -14.16 8.38
CA LYS A 173 9.49 -15.53 8.80
C LYS A 173 8.25 -15.59 9.70
N ASN A 174 8.09 -14.59 10.57
CA ASN A 174 6.99 -14.45 11.52
C ASN A 174 5.68 -13.94 10.89
N SER A 175 5.68 -13.57 9.61
CA SER A 175 4.52 -13.07 8.86
C SER A 175 4.57 -13.59 7.42
N CYS A 176 4.65 -14.91 7.26
CA CYS A 176 4.89 -15.59 5.98
C CYS A 176 3.60 -16.02 5.24
N VAL A 177 2.45 -15.43 5.55
CA VAL A 177 1.13 -15.87 5.02
C VAL A 177 1.09 -15.96 3.49
N MET A 178 1.73 -15.03 2.78
CA MET A 178 1.80 -15.07 1.31
C MET A 178 2.60 -16.28 0.80
N PHE A 179 3.73 -16.60 1.44
CA PHE A 179 4.57 -17.73 1.05
C PHE A 179 3.82 -19.05 1.22
N GLU A 180 3.18 -19.25 2.37
CA GLU A 180 2.39 -20.45 2.63
C GLU A 180 1.14 -20.53 1.74
N SER A 181 0.49 -19.39 1.47
CA SER A 181 -0.66 -19.33 0.55
C SER A 181 -0.27 -19.74 -0.88
N MET A 182 0.86 -19.24 -1.38
CA MET A 182 1.38 -19.62 -2.70
C MET A 182 1.72 -21.11 -2.77
N LYS A 183 2.32 -21.68 -1.72
CA LYS A 183 2.63 -23.11 -1.63
C LYS A 183 1.36 -23.97 -1.59
N ALA A 184 0.32 -23.51 -0.91
CA ALA A 184 -0.96 -24.19 -0.81
C ALA A 184 -1.86 -24.02 -2.05
N GLY A 185 -1.52 -23.08 -2.96
CA GLY A 185 -2.34 -22.75 -4.13
C GLY A 185 -3.67 -22.06 -3.78
N LYS A 186 -3.82 -21.55 -2.56
CA LYS A 186 -5.02 -20.84 -2.08
C LYS A 186 -4.65 -19.86 -0.98
N GLN A 187 -5.47 -18.81 -0.81
CA GLN A 187 -5.30 -17.90 0.31
C GLN A 187 -5.53 -18.65 1.62
N LEU A 188 -4.54 -18.57 2.51
CA LEU A 188 -4.63 -19.06 3.87
C LEU A 188 -4.85 -17.88 4.83
N ASP A 189 -5.54 -18.16 5.93
CA ASP A 189 -5.57 -17.29 7.09
C ASP A 189 -4.62 -17.87 8.14
N LEU A 190 -3.55 -17.14 8.45
CA LEU A 190 -2.49 -17.59 9.34
C LEU A 190 -2.17 -16.47 10.34
N PRO A 191 -2.02 -16.79 11.63
CA PRO A 191 -1.61 -15.80 12.61
C PRO A 191 -0.22 -15.27 12.29
N SER A 192 -0.01 -13.99 12.54
CA SER A 192 1.31 -13.38 12.48
C SER A 192 1.90 -13.27 13.88
N GLU A 193 3.18 -13.60 14.01
CA GLU A 193 3.96 -13.40 15.22
C GLU A 193 4.64 -12.01 15.19
N PRO A 194 5.12 -11.49 16.34
CA PRO A 194 5.85 -10.23 16.38
C PRO A 194 6.98 -10.16 15.35
N THR A 195 7.07 -9.04 14.64
CA THR A 195 8.15 -8.77 13.68
C THR A 195 9.04 -7.63 14.20
N LEU A 196 10.09 -7.26 13.45
CA LEU A 196 11.02 -6.19 13.85
C LEU A 196 10.44 -4.77 13.69
N SER A 197 9.19 -4.62 13.27
CA SER A 197 8.51 -3.33 12.99
C SER A 197 7.50 -2.93 14.05
#